data_AF-A0A3S0NDI7-F1
#
_entry.id   AF-A0A3S0NDI7-F1
#
_cell.length_a   1.000
_cell.length_b   1.000
_cell.length_c   1.000
_cell.angle_alpha   90.00
_cell.angle_beta   90.00
_cell.angle_gamma   90.00
#
_symmetry.space_group_name_H-M   'P 1'
#
loop_
_entity.id
_entity.type
_entity.pdbx_description
1 polymer ?
#
loop_
_entity_poly.entity_id
_entity_poly.type
_entity_poly.pdbx_seq_one_letter_code
_entity_poly.pdbx_strand_id
1 'polypeptide(L)'
;MVKPVELKEPATEATFGVNQFNAAQTEDGKWFAFDADGNEVASGDFQGEDQAGFEVLQTVSSETPFSYLAFSLDTGGTQNAGYVLSGLNYVPAALPESEEFTYTAVDADGFTDEARLPLI
;
A
#
# COMPACT_ATOMS: atom_id res chain seq x y z
N MET A 1 11.90 -7.84 12.24
CA MET A 1 11.99 -6.96 11.05
C MET A 1 10.67 -7.08 10.32
N VAL A 2 9.87 -6.00 10.33
CA VAL A 2 8.59 -5.95 9.59
C VAL A 2 8.91 -5.93 8.10
N LYS A 3 8.21 -6.73 7.30
CA LYS A 3 8.35 -6.69 5.84
C LYS A 3 7.41 -5.60 5.30
N PRO A 4 7.93 -4.55 4.64
CA PRO A 4 7.07 -3.55 4.03
C PRO A 4 6.26 -4.15 2.86
N VAL A 5 5.10 -3.56 2.63
CA VAL A 5 4.28 -3.75 1.43
C VAL A 5 4.82 -2.85 0.34
N GLU A 6 5.21 -3.44 -0.78
CA GLU A 6 5.62 -2.72 -1.99
C GLU A 6 4.40 -2.36 -2.83
N LEU A 7 4.32 -1.09 -3.24
CA LEU A 7 3.33 -0.61 -4.20
C LEU A 7 3.84 -0.84 -5.61
N LYS A 8 2.92 -1.11 -6.56
CA LYS A 8 3.33 -1.29 -7.97
C LYS A 8 3.79 0.03 -8.61
N GLU A 9 3.21 1.13 -8.16
CA GLU A 9 3.55 2.49 -8.56
C GLU A 9 3.68 3.37 -7.32
N PRO A 10 4.59 4.37 -7.31
CA PRO A 10 4.68 5.32 -6.21
C PRO A 10 3.35 6.07 -6.01
N ALA A 11 3.02 6.39 -4.76
CA ALA A 11 1.81 7.12 -4.40
C ALA A 11 2.13 8.30 -3.47
N THR A 12 1.29 9.32 -3.46
CA THR A 12 1.32 10.39 -2.43
C THR A 12 0.19 10.23 -1.42
N GLU A 13 -0.82 9.43 -1.73
CA GLU A 13 -1.94 9.11 -0.87
C GLU A 13 -2.28 7.61 -0.94
N ALA A 14 -2.54 7.02 0.21
CA ALA A 14 -3.07 5.67 0.34
C ALA A 14 -4.06 5.60 1.50
N THR A 15 -4.96 4.62 1.44
CA THR A 15 -5.91 4.32 2.51
C THR A 15 -5.81 2.85 2.87
N PHE A 16 -5.73 2.53 4.15
CA PHE A 16 -5.78 1.16 4.62
C PHE A 16 -6.84 0.99 5.69
N GLY A 17 -7.50 -0.16 5.71
CA GLY A 17 -8.50 -0.46 6.73
C GLY A 17 -7.91 -1.29 7.86
N VAL A 18 -8.32 -0.97 9.09
CA VAL A 18 -7.97 -1.69 10.31
C VAL A 18 -9.26 -2.27 10.89
N ASN A 19 -9.40 -3.60 10.84
CA ASN A 19 -10.60 -4.32 11.31
C ASN A 19 -10.53 -4.75 12.78
N GLN A 20 -9.33 -4.76 13.33
CA GLN A 20 -9.08 -5.08 14.72
C GLN A 20 -7.85 -4.30 15.14
N PHE A 21 -7.99 -3.51 16.21
CA PHE A 21 -6.89 -2.85 16.91
C PHE A 21 -7.30 -2.70 18.37
N ASN A 22 -6.62 -3.42 19.26
CA ASN A 22 -7.03 -3.60 20.65
C ASN A 22 -6.38 -2.56 21.58
N ALA A 23 -6.43 -1.29 21.18
CA ALA A 23 -5.64 -0.19 21.76
C ALA A 23 -5.68 -0.05 23.30
N ALA A 24 -6.69 -0.61 23.96
CA ALA A 24 -6.88 -0.59 25.42
C ALA A 24 -5.78 -1.31 26.23
N GLN A 25 -4.85 -2.06 25.63
CA GLN A 25 -3.76 -2.75 26.35
C GLN A 25 -2.37 -2.11 26.20
N THR A 26 -2.30 -0.78 26.05
CA THR A 26 -1.08 0.05 25.83
C THR A 26 -0.37 -0.30 24.53
N GLU A 27 -0.84 0.28 23.42
CA GLU A 27 -0.46 -0.10 22.07
C GLU A 27 -0.37 1.11 21.16
N ASP A 28 0.82 1.34 20.58
CA ASP A 28 0.99 2.33 19.53
C ASP A 28 1.12 1.61 18.19
N GLY A 29 -0.03 1.38 17.53
CA GLY A 29 -0.07 0.96 16.15
C GLY A 29 0.47 2.09 15.27
N LYS A 30 1.47 1.81 14.45
CA LYS A 30 2.15 2.81 13.60
C LYS A 30 2.18 2.38 12.15
N TRP A 31 2.06 3.34 11.25
CA TRP A 31 2.38 3.18 9.84
C TRP A 31 3.57 4.05 9.47
N PHE A 32 4.32 3.60 8.46
CA PHE A 32 5.48 4.30 7.90
C PHE A 32 5.41 4.19 6.37
N ALA A 33 5.74 5.27 5.68
CA ALA A 33 5.84 5.34 4.24
C ALA A 33 7.30 5.61 3.85
N PHE A 34 7.80 4.87 2.87
CA PHE A 34 9.18 5.01 2.39
C PHE A 34 9.23 5.24 0.90
N ASP A 35 10.19 6.06 0.46
CA ASP A 35 10.51 6.24 -0.96
C ASP A 35 11.13 4.96 -1.58
N ALA A 36 11.41 5.01 -2.89
CA ALA A 36 11.98 3.88 -3.63
C ALA A 36 13.38 3.46 -3.14
N ASP A 37 14.12 4.37 -2.50
CA ASP A 37 15.45 4.11 -1.94
C ASP A 37 15.39 3.56 -0.50
N GLY A 38 14.18 3.49 0.08
CA GLY A 38 13.92 3.00 1.43
C GLY A 38 14.07 4.06 2.52
N ASN A 39 14.11 5.35 2.18
CA ASN A 39 14.10 6.43 3.18
C ASN A 39 12.67 6.70 3.65
N GLU A 40 12.47 6.92 4.95
CA GLU A 40 11.16 7.29 5.49
C GLU A 40 10.77 8.69 5.03
N VAL A 41 9.57 8.82 4.45
CA VAL A 41 9.02 10.10 3.97
C VAL A 41 7.79 10.55 4.76
N ALA A 42 7.09 9.62 5.43
CA ALA A 42 5.97 9.92 6.32
C ALA A 42 5.76 8.80 7.35
N SER A 43 5.17 9.14 8.49
CA SER A 43 4.73 8.17 9.50
C SER A 43 3.56 8.71 10.32
N GLY A 44 2.83 7.81 10.98
CA GLY A 44 1.71 8.18 11.84
C GLY A 44 1.19 7.01 12.66
N ASP A 45 0.33 7.33 13.62
CA ASP A 45 -0.31 6.36 14.49
C ASP A 45 -1.68 5.93 13.93
N PHE A 46 -2.09 4.69 14.23
CA PHE A 46 -3.43 4.20 13.95
C PHE A 46 -4.46 5.03 14.72
N GLN A 47 -5.49 5.48 14.03
CA GLN A 47 -6.60 6.23 14.61
C GLN A 47 -7.77 5.29 14.96
N GLY A 48 -8.51 5.62 16.02
CA GLY A 48 -9.64 4.82 16.49
C GLY A 48 -9.21 3.78 17.51
N GLU A 49 -9.55 4.02 18.78
CA GLU A 49 -9.23 3.11 19.88
C GLU A 49 -10.24 1.95 19.95
N ASP A 50 -9.75 0.75 20.25
CA ASP A 50 -10.53 -0.42 20.70
C ASP A 50 -11.77 -0.76 19.84
N GLN A 51 -11.53 -1.00 18.54
CA GLN A 51 -12.59 -1.33 17.58
C GLN A 51 -12.53 -2.83 17.25
N ALA A 52 -13.17 -3.64 18.09
CA ALA A 52 -13.41 -5.04 17.79
C ALA A 52 -14.63 -5.18 16.86
N GLY A 53 -14.39 -5.45 15.57
CA GLY A 53 -15.44 -5.85 14.62
C GLY A 53 -15.98 -4.76 13.69
N PHE A 54 -15.38 -3.57 13.68
CA PHE A 54 -15.67 -2.52 12.70
C PHE A 54 -14.39 -2.03 12.05
N GLU A 55 -14.42 -1.87 10.72
CA GLU A 55 -13.31 -1.32 9.95
C GLU A 55 -13.15 0.17 10.22
N VAL A 56 -11.93 0.59 10.56
CA VAL A 56 -11.53 2.00 10.58
C VAL A 56 -10.55 2.26 9.44
N LEU A 57 -10.91 3.19 8.56
CA LEU A 57 -10.03 3.63 7.47
C LEU A 57 -9.00 4.62 8.00
N GLN A 58 -7.74 4.33 7.69
CA GLN A 58 -6.58 5.17 7.96
C GLN A 58 -6.08 5.77 6.65
N THR A 59 -5.70 7.04 6.68
CA THR A 59 -5.11 7.72 5.53
C THR A 59 -3.61 7.89 5.74
N VAL A 60 -2.84 7.56 4.71
CA VAL A 60 -1.43 7.89 4.59
C VAL A 60 -1.30 8.99 3.54
N SER A 61 -0.64 10.09 3.90
CA SER A 61 -0.32 11.17 2.98
C SER A 61 1.13 11.62 3.15
N SER A 62 1.74 12.01 2.03
CA SER A 62 3.12 12.52 1.99
C SER A 62 3.28 13.48 0.82
N GLU A 63 4.06 14.54 1.01
CA GLU A 63 4.45 15.45 -0.08
C GLU A 63 5.47 14.80 -1.03
N THR A 64 6.22 13.81 -0.53
CA THR A 64 7.16 13.01 -1.33
C THR A 64 6.53 11.66 -1.69
N PRO A 65 6.56 11.22 -2.97
CA PRO A 65 6.02 9.92 -3.34
C PRO A 65 6.67 8.77 -2.57
N PHE A 66 5.86 7.83 -2.08
CA PHE A 66 6.31 6.62 -1.42
C PHE A 66 6.03 5.38 -2.27
N SER A 67 6.93 4.40 -2.19
CA SER A 67 6.84 3.09 -2.87
C SER A 67 6.59 1.95 -1.89
N TYR A 68 6.80 2.18 -0.59
CA TYR A 68 6.64 1.15 0.43
C TYR A 68 5.81 1.64 1.61
N LEU A 69 4.99 0.75 2.16
CA LEU A 69 4.28 0.96 3.43
C LEU A 69 4.67 -0.12 4.44
N ALA A 70 5.02 0.28 5.66
CA ALA A 70 5.23 -0.64 6.76
C ALA A 70 4.25 -0.36 7.89
N PHE A 71 3.89 -1.40 8.62
CA PHE A 71 2.98 -1.35 9.75
C PHE A 71 3.66 -1.98 10.96
N SER A 72 3.63 -1.30 12.09
CA SER A 72 4.27 -1.75 13.32
C SER A 72 3.30 -1.68 14.47
N LEU A 73 3.57 -2.50 15.47
CA LEU A 73 2.88 -2.49 16.74
C LEU A 73 3.92 -2.64 17.84
N ASP A 74 3.94 -1.69 18.76
CA ASP A 74 4.62 -1.85 20.03
C ASP A 74 3.60 -2.27 21.10
N THR A 75 3.80 -3.44 21.69
CA THR A 75 2.90 -3.97 22.73
C THR A 75 3.39 -3.67 24.15
N GLY A 76 4.54 -3.01 24.32
CA GLY A 76 5.09 -2.70 25.65
C GLY A 76 5.29 -3.91 26.58
N GLY A 77 5.27 -5.13 26.05
CA GLY A 77 5.34 -6.39 26.81
C GLY A 77 3.99 -6.98 27.25
N THR A 78 2.85 -6.47 26.79
CA THR A 78 1.53 -7.04 27.06
C THR A 78 1.18 -8.18 26.10
N GLN A 79 0.25 -9.07 26.50
CA GLN A 79 -0.27 -10.15 25.65
C GLN A 79 -1.38 -9.63 24.72
N ASN A 80 -1.05 -8.67 23.88
CA ASN A 80 -1.98 -8.14 22.88
C ASN A 80 -2.13 -9.10 21.69
N ALA A 81 -3.37 -9.23 21.19
CA ALA A 81 -3.74 -9.96 19.99
C ALA A 81 -3.28 -9.30 18.67
N GLY A 82 -2.87 -8.03 18.71
CA GLY A 82 -2.30 -7.31 17.58
C GLY A 82 -3.32 -6.51 16.77
N TYR A 83 -3.02 -6.33 15.48
CA TYR A 83 -3.91 -5.65 14.53
C TYR A 83 -4.21 -6.51 13.30
N VAL A 84 -5.35 -6.27 12.67
CA VAL A 84 -5.76 -6.89 11.41
C VAL A 84 -6.01 -5.82 10.37
N LEU A 85 -5.27 -5.89 9.25
CA LEU A 85 -5.51 -5.07 8.08
C LEU A 85 -6.53 -5.74 7.16
N SER A 86 -7.53 -5.00 6.71
CA SER A 86 -8.59 -5.48 5.82
C SER A 86 -8.24 -5.29 4.34
N GLY A 87 -7.47 -4.25 4.03
CA GLY A 87 -7.11 -3.88 2.67
C GLY A 87 -6.25 -2.62 2.62
N LEU A 88 -5.66 -2.40 1.45
CA LEU A 88 -4.87 -1.25 1.10
C LEU A 88 -5.31 -0.78 -0.29
N ASN A 89 -5.62 0.50 -0.41
CA ASN A 89 -5.95 1.16 -1.66
C ASN A 89 -5.06 2.39 -1.82
N TYR A 90 -4.60 2.68 -3.03
CA TYR A 90 -3.77 3.86 -3.30
C TYR A 90 -4.06 4.40 -4.69
N VAL A 91 -3.74 5.68 -4.90
CA VAL A 91 -3.76 6.30 -6.22
C VAL A 91 -2.30 6.57 -6.61
N PRO A 92 -1.83 6.04 -7.75
CA PRO A 92 -0.49 6.36 -8.24
C PRO A 92 -0.27 7.87 -8.34
N ALA A 93 0.88 8.35 -7.86
CA ALA A 93 1.25 9.76 -7.86
C ALA A 93 1.40 10.32 -9.28
N ALA A 94 1.73 9.45 -10.23
CA ALA A 94 1.64 9.70 -11.65
C ALA A 94 1.00 8.49 -12.32
N LEU A 95 0.05 8.75 -13.22
CA LEU A 95 -0.33 7.73 -14.20
C LEU A 95 0.84 7.57 -15.18
N PRO A 96 1.07 6.37 -15.72
CA PRO A 96 2.06 6.21 -16.78
C PRO A 96 1.79 7.22 -17.89
N GLU A 97 2.81 7.98 -18.32
CA GLU A 97 2.67 9.01 -19.37
C GLU A 97 2.20 8.42 -20.72
N SER A 98 2.32 7.10 -20.88
CA SER A 98 1.74 6.31 -21.97
C SER A 98 1.63 4.85 -21.55
N GLU A 99 0.53 4.20 -21.90
CA GLU A 99 0.44 2.73 -21.90
C GLU A 99 0.57 2.24 -23.35
N GLU A 100 1.31 1.15 -23.60
CA GLU A 100 1.38 0.53 -24.93
C GLU A 100 0.97 -0.93 -24.83
N PHE A 101 0.00 -1.34 -25.66
CA PHE A 101 -0.31 -2.76 -25.87
C PHE A 101 0.34 -3.25 -27.14
N THR A 102 1.11 -4.32 -27.03
CA THR A 102 1.64 -5.06 -28.18
C THR A 102 0.75 -6.27 -28.45
N TYR A 103 0.24 -6.37 -29.68
CA TYR A 103 -0.52 -7.52 -30.15
C TYR A 103 0.31 -8.28 -31.18
N THR A 104 0.41 -9.60 -31.01
CA THR A 104 1.01 -10.50 -31.99
C THR A 104 -0.10 -11.36 -32.59
N ALA A 105 -0.35 -11.23 -33.89
CA ALA A 105 -1.18 -12.15 -34.64
C ALA A 105 -0.29 -13.32 -35.11
N VAL A 106 -0.81 -14.54 -35.02
CA VAL A 106 -0.14 -15.75 -35.53
C VAL A 106 -1.10 -16.47 -36.46
N ASP A 107 -0.68 -16.76 -37.70
CA ASP A 107 -1.46 -17.54 -38.65
C ASP A 107 -1.29 -19.06 -38.46
N ALA A 108 -1.97 -19.85 -39.28
CA ALA A 108 -2.05 -21.31 -39.13
C ALA A 108 -0.71 -22.02 -39.39
N ASP A 109 0.21 -21.37 -40.12
CA ASP A 109 1.56 -21.82 -40.43
C ASP A 109 2.63 -21.21 -39.51
N GLY A 110 2.21 -20.40 -38.53
CA GLY A 110 3.06 -19.90 -37.45
C GLY A 110 3.82 -18.62 -37.80
N PHE A 111 3.50 -17.97 -38.91
CA PHE A 111 3.99 -16.61 -39.18
C PHE A 111 3.31 -15.61 -38.28
N THR A 112 4.07 -14.59 -37.90
CA THR A 112 3.62 -13.59 -36.95
C THR A 112 3.61 -12.19 -37.55
N ASP A 113 2.61 -11.40 -37.19
CA ASP A 113 2.59 -9.96 -37.43
C ASP A 113 2.35 -9.22 -36.11
N GLU A 114 2.96 -8.04 -35.95
CA GLU A 114 2.87 -7.25 -34.71
C GLU A 114 2.21 -5.89 -34.94
N ALA A 115 1.32 -5.51 -34.02
CA ALA A 115 0.72 -4.20 -33.96
C ALA A 115 0.88 -3.58 -32.56
N ARG A 116 1.03 -2.26 -32.51
CA ARG A 116 1.15 -1.49 -31.26
C ARG A 116 -0.03 -0.54 -31.13
N LEU A 117 -0.65 -0.52 -29.96
CA LEU A 117 -1.69 0.44 -29.59
C LEU A 117 -1.19 1.30 -28.43
N PRO A 118 -0.74 2.54 -28.69
CA PRO A 118 -0.48 3.50 -27.63
C PRO A 118 -1.82 4.04 -27.10
N LEU A 119 -1.99 4.04 -25.78
CA LEU A 119 -2.97 4.85 -25.09
C LEU A 119 -2.32 6.19 -24.76
N ILE A 120 -2.96 7.25 -25.25
CA ILE A 120 -2.61 8.66 -25.05
C ILE A 120 -3.72 9.33 -24.25
#